data_AF-A0A3D1XTT6-F1
#
_entry.id   AF-A0A3D1XTT6-F1
#
_cell.length_a   1.000
_cell.length_b   1.000
_cell.length_c   1.000
_cell.angle_alpha   90.00
_cell.angle_beta   90.00
_cell.angle_gamma   90.00
#
_symmetry.space_group_name_H-M   'P 1'
#
loop_
_entity.id
_entity.type
_entity.pdbx_description
1 polymer ?
#
loop_
_entity_poly.entity_id
_entity_poly.type
_entity_poly.pdbx_seq_one_letter_code
_entity_poly.pdbx_strand_id
1 'polypeptide(L)' 'MIVVTGGAGFIGSALIHGLNEKGIKDIWVVDQVDHPEKQKNLNPLIFDRLIGIDDFLKDVLEKK' A
#
# COMPACT_ATOMS: atom_id res chain seq x y z
N MET A 1 -5.67 10.42 -4.57
CA MET A 1 -4.82 9.22 -4.60
C MET A 1 -3.52 9.46 -3.83
N ILE A 2 -3.32 8.72 -2.74
CA ILE A 2 -2.05 8.67 -1.98
C ILE A 2 -1.36 7.34 -2.32
N VAL A 3 -0.06 7.36 -2.60
CA VAL A 3 0.75 6.14 -2.80
C VAL A 3 1.60 5.91 -1.56
N VAL A 4 1.55 4.70 -1.00
CA VAL A 4 2.36 4.30 0.16
C VAL A 4 3.22 3.11 -0.23
N THR A 5 4.52 3.36 -0.46
CA THR A 5 5.53 2.33 -0.68
C THR A 5 5.92 1.67 0.63
N GLY A 6 6.14 0.36 0.63
CA GLY A 6 6.34 -0.40 1.87
C GLY A 6 5.08 -0.46 2.74
N GLY A 7 3.90 -0.30 2.13
CA GLY A 7 2.64 -0.14 2.84
C GLY A 7 2.15 -1.39 3.57
N ALA A 8 2.70 -2.58 3.29
CA ALA A 8 2.44 -3.79 4.06
C ALA A 8 3.45 -4.00 5.21
N GLY A 9 4.51 -3.18 5.27
CA GLY A 9 5.46 -3.14 6.39
C GLY A 9 4.88 -2.46 7.63
N PHE A 10 5.63 -2.49 8.74
CA PHE A 10 5.16 -1.99 10.04
C PHE A 10 4.76 -0.51 10.04
N ILE A 11 5.63 0.38 9.54
CA ILE A 11 5.36 1.82 9.50
C ILE A 11 4.33 2.17 8.43
N GLY A 12 4.43 1.51 7.26
CA GLY A 12 3.51 1.75 6.14
C GLY A 12 2.06 1.42 6.49
N SER A 13 1.83 0.28 7.14
CA SER A 13 0.48 -0.13 7.57
C SER A 13 -0.08 0.78 8.66
N ALA A 14 0.73 1.20 9.63
CA ALA A 14 0.33 2.15 10.66
C ALA A 14 -0.01 3.54 10.07
N LEU A 15 0.74 3.99 9.07
CA LEU A 15 0.45 5.23 8.35
C LEU A 15 -0.90 5.14 7.62
N ILE A 16 -1.14 4.05 6.88
CA ILE A 16 -2.41 3.82 6.18
C ILE A 16 -3.57 3.74 7.18
N HIS A 17 -3.37 3.10 8.33
CA HIS A 17 -4.37 3.04 9.38
C HIS A 17 -4.77 4.45 9.86
N GLY A 18 -3.80 5.31 10.17
CA GLY A 18 -4.07 6.70 10.56
C GLY A 18 -4.71 7.54 9.42
N LEU A 19 -4.43 7.22 8.16
CA LEU A 19 -5.14 7.82 7.02
C LEU A 19 -6.60 7.35 6.94
N ASN A 20 -6.87 6.06 7.18
CA ASN A 20 -8.22 5.51 7.22
C ASN A 20 -9.07 6.14 8.33
N GLU A 21 -8.50 6.37 9.52
CA GLU A 21 -9.17 7.08 10.61
C GLU A 21 -9.57 8.52 10.23
N LYS A 22 -8.81 9.15 9.33
CA LYS A 22 -9.12 10.48 8.77
C LYS A 22 -10.10 10.41 7.58
N GLY A 23 -10.63 9.23 7.26
CA GLY A 23 -11.56 9.02 6.15
C GLY A 23 -10.91 8.89 4.77
N ILE A 24 -9.58 8.83 4.70
CA ILE A 24 -8.84 8.71 3.44
C ILE A 24 -8.68 7.23 3.10
N LYS A 25 -9.21 6.85 1.93
CA LYS A 25 -9.29 5.46 1.45
C LYS A 25 -8.72 5.25 0.04
N ASP A 26 -8.67 6.33 -0.76
CA ASP A 26 -8.02 6.36 -2.08
C ASP A 26 -6.50 6.30 -1.93
N ILE A 27 -6.05 5.09 -1.61
CA ILE A 27 -4.68 4.72 -1.26
C ILE A 27 -4.24 3.56 -2.15
N TRP A 28 -3.06 3.71 -2.74
CA TRP A 28 -2.36 2.63 -3.44
C TRP A 28 -1.21 2.15 -2.56
N VAL A 29 -1.29 0.89 -2.15
CA VAL A 29 -0.24 0.19 -1.40
C VAL A 29 0.73 -0.40 -2.40
N VAL A 30 2.01 -0.01 -2.32
CA VAL A 30 3.08 -0.58 -3.15
C VAL A 30 3.97 -1.44 -2.26
N ASP A 31 3.84 -2.76 -2.35
CA ASP A 31 4.64 -3.69 -1.55
C ASP A 31 4.62 -5.10 -2.16
N GLN A 32 5.58 -5.94 -1.77
CA GLN A 32 5.55 -7.38 -2.02
C GLN A 32 4.97 -8.07 -0.78
N VAL A 33 3.83 -8.76 -0.92
CA VAL A 33 3.23 -9.55 0.16
C VAL A 33 3.79 -10.98 0.11
N ASP A 34 5.04 -11.11 0.54
CA ASP A 34 5.83 -12.34 0.49
C ASP A 34 5.82 -13.13 1.82
N HIS A 35 5.27 -12.55 2.89
CA HIS A 35 5.18 -13.16 4.21
C HIS A 35 3.77 -13.01 4.82
N PRO A 36 3.31 -13.99 5.65
CA PRO A 36 2.01 -13.91 6.31
C PRO A 36 1.82 -12.67 7.19
N GLU A 37 2.89 -12.12 7.77
CA GLU A 37 2.83 -10.92 8.60
C GLU A 37 2.40 -9.67 7.82
N LYS A 38 2.86 -9.53 6.57
CA LYS A 38 2.45 -8.44 5.69
C LYS A 38 0.97 -8.51 5.37
N GLN A 39 0.45 -9.71 5.12
CA GLN A 39 -0.99 -9.91 4.93
C GLN A 39 -1.77 -9.53 6.19
N LYS A 40 -1.30 -9.93 7.38
CA LYS A 40 -1.91 -9.53 8.66
C LYS A 40 -1.94 -8.01 8.85
N ASN A 41 -0.88 -7.31 8.45
CA ASN A 41 -0.81 -5.85 8.50
C ASN A 41 -1.82 -5.17 7.57
N LEU A 42 -2.12 -5.77 6.41
CA LEU A 42 -3.05 -5.22 5.43
C LEU A 42 -4.52 -5.52 5.72
N ASN A 43 -4.82 -6.67 6.35
CA ASN A 43 -6.19 -7.13 6.63
C ASN A 43 -7.12 -6.07 7.29
N PRO A 44 -6.68 -5.25 8.26
CA PRO A 44 -7.55 -4.26 8.88
C PRO A 44 -7.65 -2.93 8.11
N LEU A 45 -6.92 -2.76 7.00
CA LEU A 45 -6.78 -1.50 6.29
C LEU A 45 -7.80 -1.39 5.14
N ILE A 46 -8.14 -0.15 4.79
CA ILE A 46 -8.96 0.19 3.64
C ILE A 46 -8.08 0.92 2.62
N PHE A 47 -7.92 0.32 1.45
CA PHE A 47 -7.13 0.88 0.36
C PHE A 47 -7.73 0.43 -0.99
N ASP A 48 -7.54 1.24 -2.02
CA ASP A 48 -8.15 1.02 -3.33
C ASP A 48 -7.36 0.02 -4.18
N ARG A 49 -6.04 -0.06 -3.97
CA ARG A 49 -5.17 -0.93 -4.77
C ARG A 49 -3.97 -1.42 -3.97
N LEU A 50 -3.62 -2.68 -4.18
CA LEU A 50 -2.30 -3.25 -3.85
C LEU A 50 -1.58 -3.54 -5.16
N ILE A 51 -0.33 -3.08 -5.29
CA ILE A 51 0.50 -3.28 -6.48
C ILE A 51 1.91 -3.72 -6.07
N GLY A 52 2.48 -4.65 -6.84
CA GLY A 52 3.86 -5.10 -6.66
C GLY A 52 4.87 -4.01 -7.00
N ILE A 53 6.07 -4.10 -6.44
CA ILE A 53 7.12 -3.08 -6.62
C ILE A 53 7.51 -2.96 -8.10
N ASP A 54 7.71 -4.10 -8.78
CA ASP A 54 8.13 -4.12 -10.19
C ASP A 54 7.02 -3.61 -11.12
N ASP A 55 5.77 -3.95 -10.84
CA ASP A 55 4.63 -3.51 -11.64
C ASP A 55 4.40 -2.00 -11.48
N PHE A 56 4.50 -1.49 -10.24
CA PHE A 56 4.43 -0.06 -9.99
C PHE A 56 5.58 0.70 -10.66
N LEU A 57 6.80 0.15 -10.62
CA LEU A 57 7.94 0.77 -11.28
C LEU A 57 7.75 0.83 -12.80
N LYS A 58 7.24 -0.24 -13.43
CA LYS A 58 6.87 -0.22 -14.85
C LYS A 58 5.80 0.83 -15.14
N ASP A 59 4.70 0.85 -14.38
CA ASP A 59 3.61 1.82 -14.55
C ASP A 59 4.10 3.28 -14.51
N VAL A 60 5.07 3.58 -13.64
CA VAL A 60 5.62 4.94 -13.50
C VAL A 60 6.63 5.27 -14.60
N LEU A 61 7.41 4.29 -15.08
CA LEU A 61 8.42 4.49 -16.11
C LEU A 61 7.85 4.47 -17.54
N GLU A 62 6.80 3.68 -17.79
CA GLU A 62 6.13 3.56 -19.10
C GLU A 62 5.24 4.77 -19.41
N LYS A 63 4.83 5.54 -18.40
CA LYS A 63 4.02 6.78 -18.57
C LYS A 63 4.81 7.99 -19.09
N LYS A 64 5.80 7.79 -19.97
CA LYS A 64 6.47 8.87 -20.71
C LYS A 64 5.69 9.29 -21.95
#